data_AF-A0A914BNU7-F1
#
_entry.id   AF-A0A914BNU7-F1
#
_cell.length_a   1.000
_cell.length_b   1.000
_cell.length_c   1.000
_cell.angle_alpha   90.00
_cell.angle_beta   90.00
_cell.angle_gamma   90.00
#
_symmetry.space_group_name_H-M   'P 1'
#
loop_
_entity.id
_entity.type
_entity.pdbx_description
1 polymer ?
#
loop_
_entity_poly.entity_id
_entity_poly.type
_entity_poly.pdbx_seq_one_letter_code
_entity_poly.pdbx_strand_id
1 'polypeptide(L)'
;MRKFSREVVDLLSSQPRYRILFSKFIPTYHHHFGRQCRVGDYGFNKLLELFEAMEDVIQVEEQGDERVVILTTEEQLALIARHTSEMLQRNRLHLINLDTFNEMYTRCYMYPIYMKDYHTKNMQELMARFPHVVEIVSDGSKHHLHLVENMHLSQLTQQILVVLLESDDGRLAIKDVSVAYHSVWGQELIPIEYGHSRLVTLMKMLHYVLMVQNEWLDECYIELTPAHQFARQARNVLIADNRLSMTFQELVAKYHKLHGVQLQPANFGHSALTSLIDTVPRVLSVVNKGAKRAVTLNPSCLVPGVQTDTGKTHSLRRLSDQRISFMKVEATGPSYEYSDRKSSTYADAAVTLPAVKTRPASGTSLNFNREENLTPPEKPENDVVGRKLNTPDISKAPRQMVNRNRGRCQLAANFSVKECN
;
A
#
# COMPACT_ATOMS: atom_id res chain seq x y z
N MET A 1 8.85 -18.67 13.53
CA MET A 1 9.54 -17.43 13.13
C MET A 1 8.62 -16.39 12.52
N ARG A 2 8.01 -16.61 11.34
CA ARG A 2 7.22 -15.59 10.61
C ARG A 2 6.10 -14.88 11.41
N LYS A 3 5.45 -15.57 12.36
CA LYS A 3 4.45 -14.93 13.26
C LYS A 3 5.08 -13.88 14.17
N PHE A 4 6.21 -14.22 14.77
CA PHE A 4 6.95 -13.31 15.63
C PHE A 4 7.45 -12.11 14.84
N SER A 5 7.90 -12.31 13.59
CA SER A 5 8.26 -11.22 12.68
C SER A 5 7.16 -10.17 12.53
N ARG A 6 5.89 -10.57 12.35
CA ARG A 6 4.78 -9.62 12.26
C ARG A 6 4.54 -8.86 13.57
N GLU A 7 4.66 -9.55 14.70
CA GLU A 7 4.53 -8.92 16.02
C GLU A 7 5.65 -7.92 16.29
N VAL A 8 6.87 -8.18 15.82
CA VAL A 8 7.97 -7.21 15.88
C VAL A 8 7.66 -5.99 15.03
N VAL A 9 7.22 -6.17 13.78
CA VAL A 9 6.85 -5.05 12.90
C VAL A 9 5.75 -4.21 13.53
N ASP A 10 4.71 -4.84 14.08
CA ASP A 10 3.61 -4.16 14.77
C ASP A 10 4.14 -3.34 15.97
N LEU A 11 4.96 -3.96 16.83
CA LEU A 11 5.56 -3.29 17.97
C LEU A 11 6.41 -2.09 17.55
N LEU A 12 7.34 -2.27 16.61
CA LEU A 12 8.26 -1.21 16.17
C LEU A 12 7.55 -0.13 15.36
N SER A 13 6.46 -0.44 14.65
CA SER A 13 5.64 0.55 13.94
C SER A 13 5.03 1.60 14.88
N SER A 14 4.83 1.24 16.15
CA SER A 14 4.36 2.14 17.20
C SER A 14 5.47 2.96 17.88
N GLN A 15 6.74 2.65 17.60
CA GLN A 15 7.90 3.32 18.18
C GLN A 15 8.40 4.46 17.28
N PRO A 16 8.87 5.59 17.85
CA PRO A 16 9.54 6.62 17.07
C PRO A 16 10.73 6.03 16.31
N ARG A 17 10.91 6.41 15.04
CA ARG A 17 11.98 5.89 14.16
C ARG A 17 11.98 4.38 13.94
N TYR A 18 10.89 3.67 14.24
CA TYR A 18 10.82 2.23 14.06
C TYR A 18 11.92 1.46 14.82
N ARG A 19 12.38 2.03 15.94
CA ARG A 19 13.53 1.52 16.70
C ARG A 19 13.27 1.48 18.19
N ILE A 20 13.99 0.57 18.86
CA ILE A 20 13.97 0.44 20.30
C ILE A 20 15.33 -0.02 20.82
N LEU A 21 15.70 0.39 22.03
CA LEU A 21 16.88 -0.15 22.70
C LEU A 21 16.73 -1.66 22.88
N PHE A 22 17.78 -2.42 22.61
CA PHE A 22 17.81 -3.87 22.75
C PHE A 22 17.39 -4.30 24.16
N SER A 23 17.86 -3.59 25.19
CA SER A 23 17.51 -3.81 26.60
C SER A 23 16.03 -3.55 26.92
N LYS A 24 15.35 -2.70 26.13
CA LYS A 24 13.94 -2.34 26.32
C LYS A 24 12.98 -3.18 25.49
N PHE A 25 13.47 -4.04 24.61
CA PHE A 25 12.62 -4.85 23.74
C PHE A 25 11.66 -5.75 24.52
N ILE A 26 12.18 -6.65 25.38
CA ILE A 26 11.34 -7.62 26.12
C ILE A 26 10.32 -6.92 27.04
N PRO A 27 10.68 -5.89 27.84
CA PRO A 27 9.70 -5.14 28.63
C PRO A 27 8.59 -4.50 27.78
N THR A 28 8.96 -3.91 26.63
CA THR A 28 8.00 -3.23 25.74
C THR A 28 7.10 -4.23 25.04
N TYR A 29 7.64 -5.37 24.61
CA TYR A 29 6.88 -6.48 24.06
C TYR A 29 5.82 -6.98 25.04
N HIS A 30 6.20 -7.17 26.31
CA HIS A 30 5.27 -7.58 27.36
C HIS A 30 4.16 -6.56 27.58
N HIS A 31 4.50 -5.26 27.59
CA HIS A 31 3.50 -4.20 27.72
C HIS A 31 2.54 -4.15 26.53
N HIS A 32 3.05 -4.33 25.31
CA HIS A 32 2.29 -4.21 24.08
C HIS A 32 1.34 -5.40 23.85
N PHE A 33 1.82 -6.64 24.01
CA PHE A 33 1.04 -7.85 23.72
C PHE A 33 0.40 -8.49 24.96
N GLY A 34 0.69 -8.00 26.17
CA GLY A 34 0.18 -8.58 27.42
C GLY A 34 0.73 -9.99 27.71
N ARG A 35 1.84 -10.39 27.07
CA ARG A 35 2.47 -11.71 27.24
C ARG A 35 3.99 -11.60 27.24
N GLN A 36 4.65 -12.50 27.95
CA GLN A 36 6.12 -12.51 28.01
C GLN A 36 6.70 -13.00 26.67
N CYS A 37 7.66 -12.27 26.11
CA CYS A 37 8.47 -12.76 25.00
C CYS A 37 9.49 -13.77 25.54
N ARG A 38 9.22 -15.06 25.39
CA ARG A 38 10.16 -16.13 25.76
C ARG A 38 10.95 -16.54 24.53
N VAL A 39 12.24 -16.25 24.53
CA VAL A 39 13.14 -16.54 23.40
C VAL A 39 13.13 -18.05 23.05
N GLY A 40 13.08 -18.91 24.08
CA GLY A 40 13.02 -20.37 23.91
C GLY A 40 11.78 -20.88 23.17
N ASP A 41 10.66 -20.18 23.22
CA ASP A 41 9.43 -20.56 22.51
C ASP A 41 9.60 -20.47 20.98
N TYR A 42 10.67 -19.80 20.51
CA TYR A 42 11.03 -19.66 19.11
C TYR A 42 12.22 -20.52 18.69
N GLY A 43 12.76 -21.35 19.58
CA GLY A 43 13.90 -22.23 19.31
C GLY A 43 15.28 -21.58 19.52
N PHE A 44 15.34 -20.44 20.19
CA PHE A 44 16.59 -19.71 20.45
C PHE A 44 16.87 -19.57 21.95
N ASN A 45 18.14 -19.45 22.32
CA ASN A 45 18.54 -19.26 23.71
C ASN A 45 18.89 -17.80 24.02
N LYS A 46 19.31 -17.03 23.00
CA LYS A 46 19.65 -15.61 23.15
C LYS A 46 18.77 -14.75 22.24
N LEU A 47 18.36 -13.59 22.76
CA LEU A 47 17.54 -12.63 22.00
C LEU A 47 18.26 -12.12 20.74
N LEU A 48 19.59 -11.99 20.81
CA LEU A 48 20.39 -11.59 19.65
C LEU A 48 20.30 -12.64 18.53
N GLU A 49 20.49 -13.92 18.86
CA GLU A 49 20.39 -15.04 17.89
C GLU A 49 18.99 -15.08 17.25
N LEU A 50 17.94 -14.76 18.02
CA LEU A 50 16.57 -14.67 17.51
C LEU A 50 16.41 -13.52 16.49
N PHE A 51 17.04 -12.37 16.74
CA PHE A 51 17.00 -11.24 15.80
C PHE A 51 17.89 -11.45 14.58
N GLU A 52 19.06 -12.07 14.74
CA GLU A 52 19.93 -12.46 13.62
C GLU A 52 19.20 -13.44 12.68
N ALA A 53 18.37 -14.34 13.21
CA ALA A 53 17.52 -15.20 12.41
C ALA A 53 16.36 -14.48 11.69
N MET A 54 16.23 -13.16 11.86
CA MET A 54 15.21 -12.30 11.25
C MET A 54 15.82 -11.04 10.61
N GLU A 55 17.02 -11.19 10.04
CA GLU A 55 17.73 -10.11 9.34
C GLU A 55 16.92 -9.47 8.20
N ASP A 56 15.91 -10.17 7.67
CA ASP A 56 14.98 -9.65 6.66
C ASP A 56 14.03 -8.58 7.21
N VAL A 57 13.77 -8.58 8.53
CA VAL A 57 12.81 -7.70 9.21
C VAL A 57 13.47 -6.73 10.17
N ILE A 58 14.55 -7.15 10.83
CA ILE A 58 15.23 -6.40 11.87
C ILE A 58 16.71 -6.25 11.55
N GLN A 59 17.24 -5.06 11.82
CA GLN A 59 18.66 -4.80 11.95
C GLN A 59 19.00 -4.45 13.40
N VAL A 60 20.09 -4.99 13.92
CA VAL A 60 20.65 -4.61 15.23
C VAL A 60 21.88 -3.75 15.00
N GLU A 61 21.83 -2.49 15.42
CA GLU A 61 22.93 -1.54 15.31
C GLU A 61 23.60 -1.32 16.67
N GLU A 62 24.93 -1.14 16.65
CA GLU A 62 25.70 -0.74 17.83
C GLU A 62 25.82 0.80 17.85
N GLN A 63 25.38 1.41 18.94
CA GLN A 63 25.45 2.86 19.19
C GLN A 63 26.24 3.09 20.48
N GLY A 64 27.57 3.05 20.37
CA GLY A 64 28.47 3.07 21.53
C GLY A 64 28.34 1.79 22.34
N ASP A 65 28.02 1.90 23.63
CA ASP A 65 27.84 0.76 24.54
C ASP A 65 26.42 0.15 24.47
N GLU A 66 25.50 0.78 23.74
CA GLU A 66 24.12 0.31 23.61
C GLU A 66 23.87 -0.32 22.24
N ARG A 67 22.99 -1.34 22.22
CA ARG A 67 22.47 -1.92 20.98
C ARG A 67 21.06 -1.43 20.73
N VAL A 68 20.75 -1.12 19.48
CA VAL A 68 19.45 -0.65 19.04
C VAL A 68 18.88 -1.61 18.01
N VAL A 69 17.63 -2.01 18.21
CA VAL A 69 16.86 -2.86 17.31
C VAL A 69 16.03 -1.94 16.42
N ILE A 70 16.20 -2.03 15.10
CA ILE A 70 15.56 -1.17 14.10
C ILE A 70 14.90 -2.06 13.05
N LEU A 71 13.75 -1.64 12.49
CA LEU A 71 13.23 -2.29 11.29
C LEU A 71 14.16 -2.11 10.10
N THR A 72 14.25 -3.10 9.21
CA THR A 72 14.99 -2.94 7.96
C THR A 72 14.41 -1.82 7.11
N THR A 73 15.23 -1.24 6.23
CA THR A 73 14.81 -0.15 5.34
C THR A 73 13.57 -0.53 4.51
N GLU A 74 13.46 -1.78 4.08
CA GLU A 74 12.30 -2.28 3.31
C GLU A 74 11.01 -2.26 4.14
N GLU A 75 11.05 -2.68 5.41
CA GLU A 75 9.91 -2.60 6.33
C GLU A 75 9.53 -1.14 6.64
N GLN A 76 10.52 -0.26 6.81
CA GLN A 76 10.27 1.17 7.02
C GLN A 76 9.63 1.84 5.80
N LEU A 77 10.08 1.52 4.58
CA LEU A 77 9.50 2.02 3.34
C LEU A 77 8.06 1.53 3.15
N ALA A 78 7.80 0.25 3.42
CA ALA A 78 6.45 -0.31 3.38
C ALA A 78 5.51 0.38 4.39
N LEU A 79 6.00 0.67 5.60
CA LEU A 79 5.25 1.44 6.60
C LEU A 79 4.96 2.87 6.13
N ILE A 80 5.93 3.56 5.53
CA ILE A 80 5.71 4.90 4.96
C ILE A 80 4.64 4.86 3.87
N ALA A 81 4.72 3.91 2.94
CA ALA A 81 3.74 3.76 1.88
C ALA A 81 2.33 3.51 2.45
N ARG A 82 2.20 2.59 3.42
CA ARG A 82 0.94 2.31 4.12
C ARG A 82 0.38 3.53 4.84
N HIS A 83 1.21 4.21 5.64
CA HIS A 83 0.82 5.42 6.36
C HIS A 83 0.38 6.53 5.40
N THR A 84 1.08 6.67 4.27
CA THR A 84 0.71 7.63 3.23
C THR A 84 -0.65 7.31 2.63
N SER A 85 -0.91 6.04 2.30
CA SER A 85 -2.23 5.58 1.84
C SER A 85 -3.31 5.86 2.88
N GLU A 86 -3.10 5.48 4.15
CA GLU A 86 -4.04 5.73 5.25
C GLU A 86 -4.35 7.23 5.44
N MET A 87 -3.35 8.10 5.35
CA MET A 87 -3.52 9.55 5.44
C MET A 87 -4.34 10.10 4.27
N LEU A 88 -4.06 9.65 3.04
CA LEU A 88 -4.80 10.05 1.83
C LEU A 88 -6.24 9.54 1.87
N GLN A 89 -6.48 8.32 2.33
CA GLN A 89 -7.82 7.74 2.46
C GLN A 89 -8.68 8.49 3.48
N ARG A 90 -8.08 8.95 4.58
CA ARG A 90 -8.76 9.77 5.61
C ARG A 90 -9.06 11.19 5.13
N ASN A 91 -8.31 11.68 4.14
CA ASN A 91 -8.53 13.00 3.55
C ASN A 91 -9.68 12.94 2.55
N ARG A 92 -10.71 13.78 2.73
CA ARG A 92 -11.90 13.83 1.86
C ARG A 92 -11.58 14.08 0.38
N LEU A 93 -10.49 14.79 0.11
CA LEU A 93 -10.07 15.10 -1.25
C LEU A 93 -9.13 14.04 -1.84
N HIS A 94 -8.72 13.04 -1.03
CA HIS A 94 -7.68 12.06 -1.38
C HIS A 94 -6.42 12.71 -1.96
N LEU A 95 -6.10 13.90 -1.45
CA LEU A 95 -5.09 14.82 -1.97
C LEU A 95 -4.31 15.44 -0.82
N ILE A 96 -2.99 15.32 -0.80
CA ILE A 96 -2.14 16.01 0.18
C ILE A 96 -1.10 16.85 -0.57
N ASN A 97 -0.92 18.11 -0.17
CA ASN A 97 0.17 18.93 -0.68
C ASN A 97 1.51 18.36 -0.20
N LEU A 98 2.41 18.09 -1.14
CA LEU A 98 3.72 17.50 -0.91
C LEU A 98 4.58 18.34 0.05
N ASP A 99 4.50 19.68 -0.05
CA ASP A 99 5.28 20.60 0.79
C ASP A 99 4.91 20.48 2.27
N THR A 100 3.64 20.22 2.56
CA THR A 100 3.11 20.05 3.92
C THR A 100 3.08 18.61 4.40
N PHE A 101 3.41 17.65 3.52
CA PHE A 101 3.24 16.23 3.79
C PHE A 101 4.04 15.77 5.01
N ASN A 102 5.32 16.15 5.11
CA ASN A 102 6.17 15.70 6.22
C ASN A 102 5.66 16.22 7.58
N GLU A 103 5.14 17.45 7.60
CA GLU A 103 4.56 18.03 8.81
C GLU A 103 3.28 17.28 9.21
N MET A 104 2.40 17.00 8.26
CA MET A 104 1.19 16.21 8.50
C MET A 104 1.54 14.80 8.99
N TYR A 105 2.52 14.16 8.36
CA TYR A 105 3.01 12.84 8.76
C TYR A 105 3.51 12.85 10.20
N THR A 106 4.32 13.84 10.56
CA THR A 106 4.85 14.01 11.92
C THR A 106 3.74 14.16 12.96
N ARG A 107 2.68 14.90 12.63
CA ARG A 107 1.53 15.08 13.54
C ARG A 107 0.74 13.78 13.73
N CYS A 108 0.63 12.94 12.70
CA CYS A 108 -0.10 11.68 12.76
C CYS A 108 0.69 10.56 13.44
N TYR A 109 1.98 10.44 13.14
CA TYR A 109 2.83 9.31 13.55
C TYR A 109 3.93 9.70 14.54
N MET A 110 3.87 10.93 15.08
CA MET A 110 4.74 11.46 16.15
C MET A 110 6.24 11.53 15.79
N TYR A 111 6.61 11.39 14.51
CA TYR A 111 7.99 11.45 14.04
C TYR A 111 8.09 11.90 12.57
N PRO A 112 9.03 12.81 12.21
CA PRO A 112 9.21 13.23 10.82
C PRO A 112 9.98 12.21 9.97
N ILE A 113 9.73 12.19 8.67
CA ILE A 113 10.52 11.39 7.74
C ILE A 113 11.83 12.12 7.43
N TYR A 114 12.95 11.40 7.54
CA TYR A 114 14.28 11.90 7.22
C TYR A 114 14.75 11.26 5.91
N MET A 115 14.89 12.05 4.86
CA MET A 115 15.21 11.59 3.50
C MET A 115 16.55 10.83 3.44
N LYS A 116 17.52 11.22 4.27
CA LYS A 116 18.84 10.59 4.38
C LYS A 116 18.76 9.11 4.77
N ASP A 117 17.80 8.75 5.63
CA ASP A 117 17.61 7.37 6.09
C ASP A 117 17.17 6.45 4.92
N TYR A 118 16.65 7.03 3.82
CA TYR A 118 16.15 6.31 2.64
C TYR A 118 16.95 6.58 1.36
N HIS A 119 18.13 7.23 1.47
CA HIS A 119 18.97 7.58 0.32
C HIS A 119 18.26 8.43 -0.75
N THR A 120 17.34 9.31 -0.32
CA THR A 120 16.60 10.22 -1.22
C THR A 120 17.01 11.67 -0.98
N LYS A 121 16.88 12.53 -2.00
CA LYS A 121 17.20 13.95 -1.88
C LYS A 121 16.02 14.80 -1.41
N ASN A 122 14.80 14.38 -1.76
CA ASN A 122 13.58 15.13 -1.47
C ASN A 122 12.39 14.17 -1.32
N MET A 123 11.25 14.71 -0.88
CA MET A 123 10.02 13.93 -0.68
C MET A 123 9.50 13.32 -1.99
N GLN A 124 9.68 14.00 -3.13
CA GLN A 124 9.23 13.51 -4.43
C GLN A 124 9.97 12.22 -4.83
N GLU A 125 11.28 12.16 -4.66
CA GLU A 125 12.08 10.94 -4.91
C GLU A 125 11.66 9.79 -3.99
N LEU A 126 11.32 10.09 -2.72
CA LEU A 126 10.81 9.08 -1.80
C LEU A 126 9.44 8.55 -2.23
N MET A 127 8.50 9.44 -2.57
CA MET A 127 7.16 9.07 -3.00
C MET A 127 7.17 8.31 -4.34
N ALA A 128 8.15 8.60 -5.21
CA ALA A 128 8.36 7.87 -6.45
C ALA A 128 8.79 6.40 -6.26
N ARG A 129 9.16 5.97 -5.04
CA ARG A 129 9.47 4.56 -4.72
C ARG A 129 8.23 3.68 -4.63
N PHE A 130 7.04 4.26 -4.51
CA PHE A 130 5.77 3.53 -4.41
C PHE A 130 4.75 4.05 -5.43
N PRO A 131 5.07 3.92 -6.74
CA PRO A 131 4.22 4.40 -7.84
C PRO A 131 2.86 3.68 -7.90
N HIS A 132 2.75 2.51 -7.28
CA HIS A 132 1.50 1.78 -7.21
C HIS A 132 0.63 2.17 -6.01
N VAL A 133 1.14 2.97 -5.09
CA VAL A 133 0.38 3.49 -3.95
C VAL A 133 0.00 4.94 -4.19
N VAL A 134 0.97 5.79 -4.57
CA VAL A 134 0.75 7.22 -4.78
C VAL A 134 1.27 7.71 -6.12
N GLU A 135 0.60 8.72 -6.66
CA GLU A 135 1.02 9.47 -7.84
C GLU A 135 1.21 10.94 -7.47
N ILE A 136 2.28 11.55 -7.98
CA ILE A 136 2.57 12.97 -7.78
C ILE A 136 2.03 13.73 -8.98
N VAL A 137 1.02 14.55 -8.75
CA VAL A 137 0.42 15.42 -9.76
C VAL A 137 0.90 16.84 -9.53
N SER A 138 1.35 17.50 -10.60
CA SER A 138 1.80 18.89 -10.55
C SER A 138 0.72 19.81 -11.13
N ASP A 139 0.25 20.76 -10.34
CA ASP A 139 -0.67 21.81 -10.76
C ASP A 139 0.08 23.16 -10.73
N GLY A 140 0.69 23.49 -11.87
CA GLY A 140 1.58 24.65 -11.98
C GLY A 140 2.83 24.49 -11.12
N SER A 141 2.94 25.30 -10.05
CA SER A 141 4.08 25.28 -9.11
C SER A 141 3.86 24.41 -7.88
N LYS A 142 2.68 23.80 -7.70
CA LYS A 142 2.35 22.98 -6.53
C LYS A 142 2.36 21.51 -6.89
N HIS A 143 2.92 20.70 -5.99
CA HIS A 143 2.93 19.24 -6.11
C HIS A 143 1.97 18.63 -5.11
N HIS A 144 1.14 17.71 -5.59
CA HIS A 144 0.14 17.02 -4.79
C HIS A 144 0.29 15.51 -4.91
N LEU A 145 0.08 14.82 -3.79
CA LEU A 145 0.00 13.37 -3.72
C LEU A 145 -1.44 12.92 -3.90
N HIS A 146 -1.66 11.99 -4.83
CA HIS A 146 -2.92 11.31 -5.08
C HIS A 146 -2.78 9.82 -4.81
N LEU A 147 -3.85 9.18 -4.34
CA LEU A 147 -3.91 7.74 -4.13
C LEU A 147 -4.26 6.99 -5.43
N VAL A 148 -3.49 5.95 -5.80
CA VAL A 148 -3.69 5.15 -7.03
C VAL A 148 -3.84 3.65 -6.78
N GLU A 149 -3.71 3.21 -5.53
CA GLU A 149 -3.65 1.81 -5.07
C GLU A 149 -4.64 0.84 -5.75
N ASN A 150 -5.92 1.19 -5.82
CA ASN A 150 -6.97 0.28 -6.31
C ASN A 150 -6.82 -0.12 -7.79
N MET A 151 -6.34 0.80 -8.63
CA MET A 151 -6.22 0.55 -10.07
C MET A 151 -5.05 -0.40 -10.34
N HIS A 152 -3.90 -0.11 -9.75
CA HIS A 152 -2.68 -0.88 -9.96
C HIS A 152 -2.75 -2.26 -9.28
N LEU A 153 -3.37 -2.38 -8.11
CA LEU A 153 -3.58 -3.68 -7.47
C LEU A 153 -4.53 -4.58 -8.29
N SER A 154 -5.57 -4.01 -8.91
CA SER A 154 -6.47 -4.76 -9.80
C SER A 154 -5.76 -5.26 -11.07
N GLN A 155 -4.83 -4.46 -11.60
CA GLN A 155 -3.98 -4.86 -12.72
C GLN A 155 -3.02 -5.99 -12.32
N LEU A 156 -2.32 -5.83 -11.19
CA LEU A 156 -1.46 -6.89 -10.65
C LEU A 156 -2.25 -8.18 -10.40
N THR A 157 -3.47 -8.08 -9.86
CA THR A 157 -4.36 -9.22 -9.67
C THR A 157 -4.59 -9.98 -10.97
N GLN A 158 -4.86 -9.25 -12.07
CA GLN A 158 -5.03 -9.84 -13.38
C GLN A 158 -3.75 -10.50 -13.90
N GLN A 159 -2.60 -9.84 -13.71
CA GLN A 159 -1.31 -10.35 -14.17
C GLN A 159 -0.88 -11.63 -13.44
N ILE A 160 -1.03 -11.66 -12.12
CA ILE A 160 -0.75 -12.84 -11.29
C ILE A 160 -1.75 -13.96 -11.58
N LEU A 161 -3.03 -13.63 -11.83
CA LEU A 161 -4.01 -14.61 -12.25
C LEU A 161 -3.56 -15.32 -13.53
N VAL A 162 -3.10 -14.60 -14.56
CA VAL A 162 -2.57 -15.24 -15.79
C VAL A 162 -1.39 -16.15 -15.49
N VAL A 163 -0.43 -15.72 -14.67
CA VAL A 163 0.71 -16.56 -14.26
C VAL A 163 0.24 -17.89 -13.65
N LEU A 164 -0.76 -17.85 -12.76
CA LEU A 164 -1.33 -19.06 -12.17
C LEU A 164 -2.22 -19.86 -13.13
N LEU A 165 -2.88 -19.22 -14.10
CA LEU A 165 -3.64 -19.90 -15.14
C LEU A 165 -2.73 -20.69 -16.11
N GLU A 166 -1.47 -20.28 -16.27
CA GLU A 166 -0.46 -21.00 -17.04
C GLU A 166 0.24 -22.11 -16.24
N SER A 167 0.14 -22.10 -14.92
CA SER A 167 0.68 -23.19 -14.09
C SER A 167 -0.16 -24.47 -14.23
N ASP A 168 0.49 -25.63 -14.13
CA ASP A 168 -0.14 -26.94 -14.34
C ASP A 168 -1.30 -27.18 -13.37
N ASP A 169 -1.06 -26.98 -12.08
CA ASP A 169 -2.00 -27.26 -11.00
C ASP A 169 -2.67 -26.01 -10.41
N GLY A 170 -2.33 -24.81 -10.89
CA GLY A 170 -2.85 -23.55 -10.35
C GLY A 170 -2.13 -23.13 -9.08
N ARG A 171 -0.95 -23.69 -8.81
CA ARG A 171 -0.14 -23.42 -7.63
C ARG A 171 1.24 -22.92 -8.02
N LEU A 172 1.83 -22.12 -7.14
CA LEU A 172 3.20 -21.66 -7.30
C LEU A 172 3.83 -21.39 -5.94
N ALA A 173 5.03 -21.90 -5.71
CA ALA A 173 5.75 -21.58 -4.48
C ALA A 173 6.10 -20.08 -4.47
N ILE A 174 6.03 -19.44 -3.30
CA ILE A 174 6.25 -17.99 -3.18
C ILE A 174 7.60 -17.56 -3.77
N LYS A 175 8.65 -18.37 -3.56
CA LYS A 175 10.00 -18.12 -4.08
C LYS A 175 10.06 -18.06 -5.61
N ASP A 176 9.14 -18.74 -6.30
CA ASP A 176 9.13 -18.87 -7.76
C ASP A 176 8.20 -17.85 -8.43
N VAL A 177 7.39 -17.12 -7.65
CA VAL A 177 6.41 -16.12 -8.16
C VAL A 177 7.10 -15.03 -8.97
N SER A 178 8.20 -14.44 -8.48
CA SER A 178 8.88 -13.36 -9.22
C SER A 178 9.47 -13.84 -10.54
N VAL A 179 10.00 -15.08 -10.57
CA VAL A 179 10.58 -15.69 -11.79
C VAL A 179 9.49 -15.97 -12.81
N ALA A 180 8.38 -16.59 -12.39
CA ALA A 180 7.25 -16.88 -13.27
C ALA A 180 6.60 -15.59 -13.79
N TYR A 181 6.45 -14.57 -12.94
CA TYR A 181 5.93 -13.26 -13.33
C TYR A 181 6.81 -12.61 -14.41
N HIS A 182 8.13 -12.61 -14.21
CA HIS A 182 9.08 -12.09 -15.20
C HIS A 182 9.03 -12.88 -16.51
N SER A 183 8.91 -14.21 -16.44
CA SER A 183 8.80 -15.06 -17.64
C SER A 183 7.56 -14.75 -18.48
N VAL A 184 6.43 -14.41 -17.85
CA VAL A 184 5.15 -14.14 -18.55
C VAL A 184 5.06 -12.68 -19.02
N TRP A 185 5.55 -11.73 -18.22
CA TRP A 185 5.31 -10.29 -18.45
C TRP A 185 6.56 -9.50 -18.86
N GLY A 186 7.76 -10.07 -18.75
CA GLY A 186 9.03 -9.38 -19.03
C GLY A 186 9.34 -8.25 -18.06
N GLN A 187 8.65 -8.18 -16.92
CA GLN A 187 8.78 -7.13 -15.90
C GLN A 187 9.20 -7.75 -14.57
N GLU A 188 9.91 -6.98 -13.75
CA GLU A 188 10.23 -7.37 -12.39
C GLU A 188 9.03 -7.07 -11.47
N LEU A 189 8.74 -7.97 -10.54
CA LEU A 189 7.71 -7.75 -9.51
C LEU A 189 8.38 -7.21 -8.25
N ILE A 190 8.22 -5.92 -7.98
CA ILE A 190 8.84 -5.25 -6.84
C ILE A 190 7.76 -4.97 -5.78
N PRO A 191 7.74 -5.70 -4.65
CA PRO A 191 6.67 -5.56 -3.65
C PRO A 191 6.56 -4.15 -3.05
N ILE A 192 7.68 -3.46 -2.88
CA ILE A 192 7.73 -2.12 -2.27
C ILE A 192 7.00 -1.08 -3.12
N GLU A 193 6.94 -1.26 -4.44
CA GLU A 193 6.21 -0.34 -5.31
C GLU A 193 4.70 -0.32 -4.98
N TYR A 194 4.20 -1.42 -4.43
CA TYR A 194 2.84 -1.62 -3.92
C TYR A 194 2.70 -1.38 -2.41
N GLY A 195 3.76 -0.90 -1.74
CA GLY A 195 3.75 -0.62 -0.31
C GLY A 195 3.91 -1.85 0.60
N HIS A 196 4.42 -2.96 0.06
CA HIS A 196 4.65 -4.18 0.83
C HIS A 196 6.14 -4.52 0.87
N SER A 197 6.67 -4.82 2.05
CA SER A 197 8.08 -5.23 2.22
C SER A 197 8.36 -6.62 1.66
N ARG A 198 7.33 -7.48 1.60
CA ARG A 198 7.47 -8.90 1.24
C ARG A 198 6.47 -9.32 0.18
N LEU A 199 6.88 -10.27 -0.65
CA LEU A 199 6.02 -10.84 -1.67
C LEU A 199 4.80 -11.55 -1.08
N VAL A 200 4.98 -12.29 0.02
CA VAL A 200 3.87 -12.96 0.74
C VAL A 200 2.79 -11.96 1.16
N THR A 201 3.19 -10.81 1.70
CA THR A 201 2.23 -9.78 2.14
C THR A 201 1.49 -9.14 0.97
N LEU A 202 2.16 -8.95 -0.18
CA LEU A 202 1.50 -8.47 -1.40
C LEU A 202 0.52 -9.51 -1.95
N MET A 203 0.89 -10.79 -2.00
CA MET A 203 0.01 -11.86 -2.49
C MET A 203 -1.29 -11.96 -1.68
N LYS A 204 -1.24 -11.68 -0.37
CA LYS A 204 -2.43 -11.64 0.48
C LYS A 204 -3.44 -10.56 0.08
N MET A 205 -3.00 -9.49 -0.58
CA MET A 205 -3.90 -8.45 -1.09
C MET A 205 -4.70 -8.93 -2.31
N LEU A 206 -4.28 -10.03 -2.95
CA LEU A 206 -4.91 -10.61 -4.13
C LEU A 206 -5.90 -11.76 -3.78
N HIS A 207 -6.41 -11.77 -2.54
CA HIS A 207 -7.22 -12.86 -1.98
C HIS A 207 -8.52 -13.19 -2.76
N TYR A 208 -8.94 -12.31 -3.66
CA TYR A 208 -10.09 -12.54 -4.53
C TYR A 208 -9.83 -13.62 -5.60
N VAL A 209 -8.57 -13.83 -6.01
CA VAL A 209 -8.21 -14.80 -7.06
C VAL A 209 -7.40 -15.98 -6.52
N LEU A 210 -6.58 -15.75 -5.49
CA LEU A 210 -5.65 -16.73 -4.94
C LEU A 210 -5.75 -16.82 -3.41
N MET A 211 -5.18 -17.89 -2.87
CA MET A 211 -5.03 -18.16 -1.44
C MET A 211 -3.54 -18.38 -1.15
N VAL A 212 -3.06 -17.83 -0.03
CA VAL A 212 -1.70 -18.10 0.46
C VAL A 212 -1.79 -19.26 1.45
N GLN A 213 -1.12 -20.36 1.15
CA GLN A 213 -1.06 -21.55 1.99
C GLN A 213 0.29 -21.65 2.69
N ASN A 214 0.32 -22.38 3.81
CA ASN A 214 1.55 -22.66 4.56
C ASN A 214 2.36 -21.40 4.88
N GLU A 215 1.69 -20.27 5.17
CA GLU A 215 2.33 -18.98 5.40
C GLU A 215 3.47 -19.06 6.43
N TRP A 216 3.32 -19.95 7.40
CA TRP A 216 4.22 -20.10 8.54
C TRP A 216 5.35 -21.10 8.32
N LEU A 217 5.33 -21.81 7.20
CA LEU A 217 6.29 -22.85 6.84
C LEU A 217 7.16 -22.37 5.68
N ASP A 218 8.30 -23.02 5.49
CA ASP A 218 9.21 -22.70 4.38
C ASP A 218 8.61 -23.08 3.02
N GLU A 219 7.74 -24.10 2.99
CA GLU A 219 6.93 -24.51 1.84
C GLU A 219 5.69 -23.61 1.63
N CYS A 220 5.86 -22.30 1.78
CA CYS A 220 4.79 -21.34 1.52
C CYS A 220 4.54 -21.20 0.02
N TYR A 221 3.29 -21.35 -0.39
CA TYR A 221 2.87 -21.29 -1.79
C TYR A 221 1.55 -20.54 -1.94
N ILE A 222 1.31 -20.03 -3.15
CA ILE A 222 0.03 -19.50 -3.57
C ILE A 222 -0.71 -20.51 -4.41
N GLU A 223 -2.02 -20.56 -4.29
CA GLU A 223 -2.89 -21.36 -5.16
C GLU A 223 -4.13 -20.58 -5.55
N LEU A 224 -4.70 -20.89 -6.71
CA LEU A 224 -5.99 -20.34 -7.11
C LEU A 224 -7.08 -20.73 -6.10
N THR A 225 -8.02 -19.82 -5.86
CA THR A 225 -9.27 -20.15 -5.16
C THR A 225 -10.02 -21.27 -5.89
N PRO A 226 -10.86 -22.07 -5.23
CA PRO A 226 -11.59 -23.17 -5.89
C PRO A 226 -12.36 -22.73 -7.14
N ALA A 227 -12.99 -21.55 -7.10
CA ALA A 227 -13.68 -20.99 -8.26
C ALA A 227 -12.72 -20.68 -9.43
N HIS A 228 -11.56 -20.09 -9.15
CA HIS A 228 -10.55 -19.80 -10.17
C HIS A 228 -9.81 -21.07 -10.65
N GLN A 229 -9.74 -22.12 -9.82
CA GLN A 229 -9.28 -23.45 -10.22
C GLN A 229 -10.19 -24.05 -11.30
N PHE A 230 -11.51 -23.98 -11.08
CA PHE A 230 -12.50 -24.32 -12.11
C PHE A 230 -12.27 -23.46 -13.36
N ALA A 231 -12.07 -22.15 -13.20
CA ALA A 231 -11.87 -21.24 -14.32
C ALA A 231 -10.63 -21.62 -15.16
N ARG A 232 -9.53 -22.04 -14.53
CA ARG A 232 -8.35 -22.59 -15.22
C ARG A 232 -8.69 -23.84 -16.01
N GLN A 233 -9.36 -24.80 -15.38
CA GLN A 233 -9.70 -26.07 -16.02
C GLN A 233 -10.65 -25.87 -17.22
N ALA A 234 -11.63 -24.97 -17.10
CA ALA A 234 -12.52 -24.59 -18.19
C ALA A 234 -11.82 -23.79 -19.30
N ARG A 235 -10.89 -22.89 -18.95
CA ARG A 235 -10.02 -22.19 -19.90
C ARG A 235 -9.20 -23.18 -20.73
N ASN A 236 -8.61 -24.21 -20.10
CA ASN A 236 -7.81 -25.22 -20.81
C ASN A 236 -8.66 -26.01 -21.82
N VAL A 237 -9.93 -26.28 -21.49
CA VAL A 237 -10.88 -26.92 -22.43
C VAL A 237 -11.16 -26.03 -23.64
N LEU A 238 -11.38 -24.72 -23.43
CA LEU A 238 -11.60 -23.74 -24.49
C LEU A 238 -10.38 -23.61 -25.42
N ILE A 239 -9.18 -23.50 -24.84
CA ILE A 239 -7.93 -23.39 -25.59
C ILE A 239 -7.65 -24.68 -26.37
N ALA A 240 -7.83 -25.86 -25.76
CA ALA A 240 -7.61 -27.15 -26.43
C ALA A 240 -8.57 -27.37 -27.62
N ASP A 241 -9.74 -26.75 -27.60
CA ASP A 241 -10.71 -26.78 -28.70
C ASP A 241 -10.50 -25.69 -29.74
N ASN A 242 -9.50 -24.82 -29.54
CA ASN A 242 -9.23 -23.63 -30.36
C ASN A 242 -10.46 -22.70 -30.49
N ARG A 243 -11.27 -22.58 -29.43
CA ARG A 243 -12.46 -21.73 -29.38
C ARG A 243 -12.44 -20.83 -28.17
N LEU A 244 -12.83 -19.57 -28.36
CA LEU A 244 -13.03 -18.63 -27.25
C LEU A 244 -14.42 -18.76 -26.60
N SER A 245 -15.34 -19.51 -27.21
CA SER A 245 -16.70 -19.69 -26.70
C SER A 245 -17.23 -21.08 -27.03
N MET A 246 -17.98 -21.69 -26.10
CA MET A 246 -18.72 -22.93 -26.33
C MET A 246 -19.97 -23.02 -25.46
N THR A 247 -20.96 -23.82 -25.89
CA THR A 247 -22.19 -24.03 -25.11
C THR A 247 -21.91 -24.75 -23.80
N PHE A 248 -22.81 -24.62 -22.82
CA PHE A 248 -22.64 -25.32 -21.53
C PHE A 248 -22.60 -26.85 -21.69
N GLN A 249 -23.38 -27.39 -22.61
CA GLN A 249 -23.41 -28.83 -22.87
C GLN A 249 -22.08 -29.31 -23.47
N GLU A 250 -21.52 -28.56 -24.42
CA GLU A 250 -20.19 -28.85 -24.98
C GLU A 250 -19.09 -28.75 -23.92
N LEU A 251 -19.14 -27.72 -23.06
CA LEU A 251 -18.19 -27.54 -21.98
C LEU A 251 -18.18 -28.76 -21.06
N VAL A 252 -19.34 -29.20 -20.57
CA VAL A 252 -19.44 -30.36 -19.66
C VAL A 252 -18.88 -31.63 -20.33
N ALA A 253 -19.22 -31.87 -21.60
CA ALA A 253 -18.74 -33.04 -22.33
C ALA A 253 -17.21 -33.02 -22.55
N LYS A 254 -16.66 -31.88 -22.99
CA LYS A 254 -15.22 -31.74 -23.26
C LYS A 254 -14.40 -31.66 -21.98
N TYR A 255 -14.95 -31.08 -20.92
CA TYR A 255 -14.33 -31.06 -19.60
C TYR A 255 -14.12 -32.47 -19.06
N HIS A 256 -15.14 -33.32 -19.13
CA HIS A 256 -15.01 -34.72 -18.72
C HIS A 256 -13.97 -35.47 -19.56
N LYS A 257 -13.93 -35.21 -20.88
CA LYS A 257 -12.94 -35.81 -21.78
C LYS A 257 -11.50 -35.39 -21.45
N LEU A 258 -11.27 -34.12 -21.11
CA LEU A 258 -9.93 -33.59 -20.87
C LEU A 258 -9.40 -33.90 -19.47
N HIS A 259 -10.25 -33.76 -18.45
CA HIS A 259 -9.84 -33.86 -17.04
C HIS A 259 -10.23 -35.19 -16.38
N GLY A 260 -11.02 -36.03 -17.04
CA GLY A 260 -11.50 -37.31 -16.49
C GLY A 260 -12.55 -37.19 -15.37
N VAL A 261 -12.90 -35.97 -14.96
CA VAL A 261 -13.82 -35.69 -13.85
C VAL A 261 -15.11 -35.05 -14.36
N GLN A 262 -16.25 -35.37 -13.76
CA GLN A 262 -17.50 -34.69 -14.10
C GLN A 262 -17.52 -33.25 -13.56
N LEU A 263 -17.93 -32.30 -14.40
CA LEU A 263 -18.10 -30.91 -13.99
C LEU A 263 -19.37 -30.76 -13.14
N GLN A 264 -19.20 -30.79 -11.82
CA GLN A 264 -20.28 -30.58 -10.85
C GLN A 264 -20.06 -29.25 -10.11
N PRO A 265 -20.98 -28.26 -10.26
CA PRO A 265 -20.87 -26.98 -9.57
C PRO A 265 -20.79 -27.11 -8.05
N ALA A 266 -21.40 -28.15 -7.48
CA ALA A 266 -21.40 -28.41 -6.04
C ALA A 266 -19.99 -28.64 -5.48
N ASN A 267 -19.07 -29.20 -6.26
CA ASN A 267 -17.67 -29.40 -5.85
C ASN A 267 -16.92 -28.08 -5.63
N PHE A 268 -17.46 -26.98 -6.14
CA PHE A 268 -16.93 -25.63 -6.00
C PHE A 268 -17.82 -24.75 -5.09
N GLY A 269 -18.82 -25.33 -4.40
CA GLY A 269 -19.71 -24.60 -3.50
C GLY A 269 -20.89 -23.89 -4.19
N HIS A 270 -21.22 -24.25 -5.43
CA HIS A 270 -22.27 -23.60 -6.21
C HIS A 270 -23.41 -24.55 -6.60
N SER A 271 -24.64 -24.04 -6.66
CA SER A 271 -25.82 -24.84 -7.05
C SER A 271 -25.98 -24.98 -8.56
N ALA A 272 -25.45 -24.02 -9.34
CA ALA A 272 -25.58 -24.01 -10.80
C ALA A 272 -24.30 -23.54 -11.48
N LEU A 273 -24.08 -24.01 -12.72
CA LEU A 273 -22.92 -23.63 -13.53
C LEU A 273 -22.88 -22.12 -13.83
N THR A 274 -24.04 -21.49 -14.00
CA THR A 274 -24.14 -20.02 -14.14
C THR A 274 -23.57 -19.31 -12.92
N SER A 275 -24.04 -19.66 -11.72
CA SER A 275 -23.55 -19.06 -10.48
C SER A 275 -22.06 -19.26 -10.26
N LEU A 276 -21.49 -20.40 -10.67
CA LEU A 276 -20.06 -20.65 -10.60
C LEU A 276 -19.29 -19.75 -11.57
N ILE A 277 -19.73 -19.62 -12.83
CA ILE A 277 -19.08 -18.74 -13.82
C ILE A 277 -19.17 -17.27 -13.38
N ASP A 278 -20.28 -16.86 -12.78
CA ASP A 278 -20.48 -15.50 -12.29
C ASP A 278 -19.50 -15.11 -11.15
N THR A 279 -18.89 -16.09 -10.47
CA THR A 279 -17.83 -15.82 -9.46
C THR A 279 -16.47 -15.52 -10.03
N VAL A 280 -16.23 -15.83 -11.31
CA VAL A 280 -14.94 -15.67 -11.99
C VAL A 280 -15.03 -14.78 -13.24
N PRO A 281 -15.61 -13.57 -13.15
CA PRO A 281 -15.86 -12.71 -14.31
C PRO A 281 -14.58 -12.24 -15.00
N ARG A 282 -13.44 -12.29 -14.31
CA ARG A 282 -12.12 -11.97 -14.88
C ARG A 282 -11.69 -13.00 -15.93
N VAL A 283 -12.09 -14.26 -15.78
CA VAL A 283 -11.67 -15.36 -16.68
C VAL A 283 -12.80 -15.75 -17.62
N LEU A 284 -13.99 -15.98 -17.09
CA LEU A 284 -15.12 -16.54 -17.84
C LEU A 284 -16.33 -15.64 -17.75
N SER A 285 -17.12 -15.60 -18.81
CA SER A 285 -18.39 -14.89 -18.85
C SER A 285 -19.47 -15.77 -19.46
N VAL A 286 -20.70 -15.63 -18.96
CA VAL A 286 -21.88 -16.26 -19.57
C VAL A 286 -22.42 -15.34 -20.66
N VAL A 287 -22.59 -15.88 -21.85
CA VAL A 287 -23.25 -15.22 -22.97
C VAL A 287 -24.51 -16.00 -23.37
N ASN A 288 -25.43 -15.31 -24.06
CA ASN A 288 -26.74 -15.83 -24.48
C ASN A 288 -27.69 -16.22 -23.34
N LYS A 289 -28.93 -16.57 -23.69
CA LYS A 289 -29.99 -16.99 -22.76
C LYS A 289 -30.59 -18.34 -23.17
N GLY A 290 -31.27 -18.99 -22.22
CA GLY A 290 -31.97 -20.26 -22.44
C GLY A 290 -31.05 -21.40 -22.87
N ALA A 291 -31.51 -22.22 -23.82
CA ALA A 291 -30.76 -23.38 -24.33
C ALA A 291 -29.48 -23.02 -25.11
N LYS A 292 -29.29 -21.75 -25.50
CA LYS A 292 -28.11 -21.27 -26.23
C LYS A 292 -27.02 -20.69 -25.32
N ARG A 293 -27.17 -20.83 -24.00
CA ARG A 293 -26.18 -20.35 -23.01
C ARG A 293 -24.81 -20.93 -23.32
N ALA A 294 -23.83 -20.04 -23.42
CA ALA A 294 -22.45 -20.37 -23.71
C ALA A 294 -21.52 -19.69 -22.72
N VAL A 295 -20.39 -20.34 -22.48
CA VAL A 295 -19.26 -19.78 -21.72
C VAL A 295 -18.30 -19.15 -22.71
N THR A 296 -17.77 -17.97 -22.39
CA THR A 296 -16.78 -17.27 -23.21
C THR A 296 -15.56 -16.91 -22.37
N LEU A 297 -14.36 -17.16 -22.90
CA LEU A 297 -13.09 -16.80 -22.29
C LEU A 297 -12.80 -15.30 -22.46
N ASN A 298 -12.38 -14.65 -21.39
CA ASN A 298 -11.89 -13.28 -21.45
C ASN A 298 -10.50 -13.25 -22.10
N PRO A 299 -10.29 -12.50 -23.20
CA PRO A 299 -8.99 -12.43 -23.88
C PRO A 299 -7.84 -11.92 -23.01
N SER A 300 -8.12 -11.15 -21.97
CA SER A 300 -7.11 -10.69 -21.00
C SER A 300 -6.50 -11.82 -20.14
N CYS A 301 -7.04 -13.04 -20.25
CA CYS A 301 -6.49 -14.24 -19.62
C CYS A 301 -5.59 -15.07 -20.57
N LEU A 302 -5.23 -14.53 -21.73
CA LEU A 302 -4.28 -15.13 -22.66
C LEU A 302 -2.91 -14.45 -22.47
N VAL A 303 -1.84 -15.25 -22.51
CA VAL A 303 -0.48 -14.72 -22.44
C VAL A 303 -0.20 -13.87 -23.70
N PRO A 304 0.37 -12.65 -23.56
CA PRO A 304 0.76 -11.84 -24.70
C PRO A 304 1.73 -12.62 -25.60
N GLY A 305 1.29 -12.99 -26.81
CA GLY A 305 2.12 -13.70 -27.79
C GLY A 305 1.65 -15.09 -28.19
N VAL A 306 0.61 -15.65 -27.55
CA VAL A 306 -0.06 -16.87 -28.06
C VAL A 306 -0.93 -16.47 -29.25
N GLN A 307 -0.45 -16.75 -30.46
CA GLN A 307 -1.24 -16.61 -31.67
C GLN A 307 -2.37 -17.64 -31.65
N THR A 308 -3.58 -17.21 -31.30
CA THR A 308 -4.78 -17.89 -31.78
C THR A 308 -5.04 -17.38 -33.19
N ASP A 309 -5.19 -18.29 -34.15
CA ASP A 309 -5.33 -18.08 -35.61
C ASP A 309 -6.56 -17.25 -36.06
N THR A 310 -7.12 -16.45 -35.17
CA THR A 310 -8.10 -15.43 -35.51
C THR A 310 -7.36 -14.13 -35.77
N GLY A 311 -7.17 -13.78 -37.05
CA GLY A 311 -6.51 -12.57 -37.55
C GLY A 311 -7.11 -11.24 -37.09
N LYS A 312 -7.01 -10.96 -35.78
CA LYS A 312 -7.19 -9.65 -35.16
C LYS A 312 -6.08 -9.48 -34.15
N THR A 313 -5.01 -8.83 -34.60
CA THR A 313 -3.94 -8.28 -33.77
C THR A 313 -4.53 -7.31 -32.75
N HIS A 314 -4.88 -7.80 -31.56
CA HIS A 314 -5.01 -6.93 -30.40
C HIS A 314 -3.61 -6.68 -29.85
N SER A 315 -2.96 -5.70 -30.45
CA SER A 315 -1.75 -5.07 -29.95
C SER A 315 -2.05 -4.54 -28.53
N LEU A 316 -1.67 -5.28 -27.49
CA LEU A 316 -1.55 -4.75 -26.13
C LEU A 316 -0.33 -3.82 -26.11
N ARG A 317 -0.49 -2.65 -26.75
CA ARG A 317 0.41 -1.52 -26.58
C ARG A 317 0.33 -1.09 -25.11
N ARG A 318 1.49 -1.14 -24.45
CA ARG A 318 1.91 -0.37 -23.27
C ARG A 318 0.79 0.47 -22.63
N LEU A 319 0.22 -0.05 -21.55
CA LEU A 319 -0.63 0.71 -20.63
C LEU A 319 0.19 1.65 -19.71
N SER A 320 1.27 2.24 -20.23
CA SER A 320 1.98 3.36 -19.58
C SER A 320 1.83 4.69 -20.33
N ASP A 321 1.28 4.71 -21.56
CA ASP A 321 1.31 5.91 -22.42
C ASP A 321 -0.08 6.52 -22.75
N GLN A 322 -1.16 6.13 -22.06
CA GLN A 322 -2.49 6.73 -22.27
C GLN A 322 -3.06 7.39 -21.00
N ARG A 323 -2.42 8.47 -20.56
CA ARG A 323 -3.06 9.53 -19.75
C ARG A 323 -2.56 10.93 -20.15
N ILE A 324 -2.50 11.21 -21.45
CA ILE A 324 -2.52 12.58 -21.97
C ILE A 324 -3.50 12.61 -23.13
N SER A 325 -4.76 13.01 -22.87
CA SER A 325 -5.73 13.62 -23.81
C SER A 325 -7.19 13.35 -23.42
N PHE A 326 -7.64 13.84 -22.25
CA PHE A 326 -9.07 14.13 -22.05
C PHE A 326 -9.25 15.39 -21.18
N MET A 327 -8.70 16.50 -21.65
CA MET A 327 -9.19 17.86 -21.39
C MET A 327 -8.76 18.78 -22.54
N LYS A 328 -9.36 18.59 -23.72
CA LYS A 328 -9.45 19.64 -24.74
C LYS A 328 -10.79 19.50 -25.45
N VAL A 329 -11.83 20.06 -24.83
CA VAL A 329 -13.04 20.43 -25.55
C VAL A 329 -12.72 21.77 -26.20
N GLU A 330 -12.21 21.73 -27.44
CA GLU A 330 -12.20 22.90 -28.30
C GLU A 330 -13.61 23.08 -28.86
N ALA A 331 -14.26 24.17 -28.45
CA ALA A 331 -15.47 24.67 -29.07
C ALA A 331 -15.12 25.16 -30.48
N THR A 332 -15.60 24.45 -31.49
CA THR A 332 -15.66 24.92 -32.88
C THR A 332 -16.84 25.88 -33.02
N GLY A 333 -16.57 27.18 -33.05
CA GLY A 333 -17.49 28.17 -33.61
C GLY A 333 -17.10 28.45 -35.07
N PRO A 334 -18.06 28.56 -36.01
CA PRO A 334 -17.75 28.99 -37.36
C PRO A 334 -17.62 30.52 -37.42
N SER A 335 -16.61 30.96 -38.16
CA SER A 335 -16.36 32.35 -38.55
C SER A 335 -17.40 32.86 -39.54
N TYR A 336 -17.95 34.05 -39.32
CA TYR A 336 -18.47 34.91 -40.39
C TYR A 336 -18.05 36.37 -40.15
N GLU A 337 -17.48 36.95 -41.20
CA GLU A 337 -17.17 38.37 -41.38
C GLU A 337 -18.47 39.21 -41.45
N TYR A 338 -18.46 40.43 -40.90
CA TYR A 338 -18.69 41.66 -41.69
C TYR A 338 -18.50 42.94 -40.84
N SER A 339 -18.07 43.98 -41.53
CA SER A 339 -17.72 45.35 -41.14
C SER A 339 -18.90 46.28 -40.79
N ASP A 340 -18.55 47.37 -40.08
CA ASP A 340 -19.11 48.73 -40.16
C ASP A 340 -20.59 49.00 -39.80
N ARG A 341 -20.84 49.78 -38.72
CA ARG A 341 -21.41 51.15 -38.76
C ARG A 341 -21.83 51.70 -37.38
N LYS A 342 -21.85 53.04 -37.34
CA LYS A 342 -22.02 54.01 -36.25
C LYS A 342 -23.39 54.04 -35.54
N SER A 343 -23.41 54.80 -34.43
CA SER A 343 -24.54 55.55 -33.79
C SER A 343 -25.53 54.69 -32.98
N SER A 344 -26.18 55.08 -31.87
CA SER A 344 -26.41 56.34 -31.15
C SER A 344 -27.20 56.05 -29.86
N THR A 345 -26.92 56.80 -28.77
CA THR A 345 -27.83 57.30 -27.68
C THR A 345 -28.86 56.40 -26.97
N TYR A 346 -28.80 56.32 -25.63
CA TYR A 346 -29.67 56.96 -24.59
C TYR A 346 -29.24 56.41 -23.19
N ALA A 347 -28.77 57.24 -22.23
CA ALA A 347 -29.47 57.78 -21.03
C ALA A 347 -30.21 56.71 -20.20
N ASP A 348 -30.25 56.66 -18.87
CA ASP A 348 -29.75 57.47 -17.75
C ASP A 348 -29.93 56.59 -16.48
N ALA A 349 -29.15 56.84 -15.41
CA ALA A 349 -29.51 56.69 -13.98
C ALA A 349 -28.28 56.49 -13.09
N ALA A 350 -27.90 57.56 -12.41
CA ALA A 350 -26.97 57.58 -11.29
C ALA A 350 -27.71 57.34 -9.95
N VAL A 351 -27.08 56.64 -9.00
CA VAL A 351 -27.25 56.89 -7.55
C VAL A 351 -25.93 56.65 -6.79
N THR A 352 -25.27 57.77 -6.52
CA THR A 352 -24.48 58.26 -5.36
C THR A 352 -24.13 57.33 -4.18
N LEU A 353 -22.81 57.29 -3.87
CA LEU A 353 -22.16 56.92 -2.60
C LEU A 353 -22.36 57.99 -1.51
N PRO A 354 -22.04 57.69 -0.23
CA PRO A 354 -21.27 58.65 0.55
C PRO A 354 -19.97 58.05 1.10
N ALA A 355 -19.00 58.93 1.30
CA ALA A 355 -17.62 58.64 1.63
C ALA A 355 -17.18 59.29 2.96
N VAL A 356 -16.07 58.75 3.48
CA VAL A 356 -15.03 59.37 4.34
C VAL A 356 -15.30 59.52 5.84
N LYS A 357 -14.40 58.91 6.65
CA LYS A 357 -13.46 59.64 7.53
C LYS A 357 -12.30 58.76 8.02
N THR A 358 -11.10 59.23 7.68
CA THR A 358 -9.76 58.84 8.15
C THR A 358 -9.41 59.57 9.46
N ARG A 359 -8.53 59.00 10.31
CA ARG A 359 -7.28 59.60 10.88
C ARG A 359 -6.61 58.71 12.00
N PRO A 360 -5.36 58.98 12.47
CA PRO A 360 -4.23 58.09 12.17
C PRO A 360 -3.29 57.72 13.36
N ALA A 361 -2.25 56.92 13.04
CA ALA A 361 -0.85 56.92 13.48
C ALA A 361 -0.43 56.98 14.97
N SER A 362 0.43 56.02 15.34
CA SER A 362 1.64 56.24 16.14
C SER A 362 2.68 55.17 15.81
N GLY A 363 3.83 55.58 15.28
CA GLY A 363 4.98 54.71 15.03
C GLY A 363 6.00 54.75 16.15
N THR A 364 6.95 53.81 16.13
CA THR A 364 8.33 54.06 16.57
C THR A 364 9.23 53.06 15.83
N SER A 365 10.14 53.59 15.02
CA SER A 365 11.27 52.88 14.41
C SER A 365 12.48 52.98 15.34
N LEU A 366 13.35 51.97 15.37
CA LEU A 366 14.80 52.16 15.49
C LEU A 366 15.52 51.01 14.77
N ASN A 367 16.32 51.39 13.77
CA ASN A 367 17.32 50.58 13.07
C ASN A 367 18.59 50.46 13.95
N PHE A 368 19.39 49.41 13.78
CA PHE A 368 20.74 49.49 13.19
C PHE A 368 21.45 48.13 13.11
N ASN A 369 22.23 47.97 12.03
CA ASN A 369 23.14 46.89 11.65
C ASN A 369 24.14 46.48 12.75
N ARG A 370 24.69 45.26 12.69
CA ARG A 370 26.10 44.97 12.32
C ARG A 370 26.47 43.48 12.45
N GLU A 371 27.20 42.98 11.47
CA GLU A 371 27.96 41.72 11.47
C GLU A 371 29.02 41.71 12.58
N GLU A 372 29.32 40.55 13.17
CA GLU A 372 30.70 40.08 13.39
C GLU A 372 30.73 38.62 13.86
N ASN A 373 31.64 37.86 13.23
CA ASN A 373 32.14 36.56 13.63
C ASN A 373 32.70 36.59 15.07
N LEU A 374 32.62 35.48 15.80
CA LEU A 374 33.73 34.90 16.58
C LEU A 374 33.32 33.56 17.25
N THR A 375 34.22 32.60 17.13
CA THR A 375 34.25 31.24 17.69
C THR A 375 34.35 31.21 19.23
N PRO A 376 34.08 30.05 19.88
CA PRO A 376 33.74 29.95 21.30
C PRO A 376 34.97 29.77 22.21
N PRO A 377 34.89 30.09 23.52
CA PRO A 377 35.93 29.70 24.46
C PRO A 377 35.62 28.36 25.14
N GLU A 378 36.73 27.72 25.48
CA GLU A 378 36.94 26.40 26.04
C GLU A 378 36.45 26.23 27.49
N LYS A 379 36.27 24.96 27.86
CA LYS A 379 36.05 24.46 29.23
C LYS A 379 37.27 24.71 30.12
N PRO A 380 37.10 24.76 31.45
CA PRO A 380 38.11 24.25 32.37
C PRO A 380 37.66 22.96 33.05
N GLU A 381 38.68 22.14 33.33
CA GLU A 381 38.69 20.84 33.97
C GLU A 381 38.20 20.89 35.43
N ASN A 382 37.56 19.81 35.87
CA ASN A 382 37.14 19.59 37.25
C ASN A 382 38.22 18.81 38.00
N ASP A 383 38.74 19.41 39.07
CA ASP A 383 39.54 18.74 40.09
C ASP A 383 38.68 17.85 40.99
N VAL A 384 39.24 16.67 41.27
CA VAL A 384 38.71 15.63 42.15
C VAL A 384 39.12 15.91 43.59
N VAL A 385 38.17 16.12 44.51
CA VAL A 385 38.35 15.79 45.94
C VAL A 385 37.04 15.21 46.48
N GLY A 386 37.12 13.96 46.93
CA GLY A 386 36.01 13.20 47.45
C GLY A 386 35.57 13.58 48.87
N ARG A 387 34.31 13.29 49.18
CA ARG A 387 33.83 12.96 50.53
C ARG A 387 32.76 11.88 50.44
N LYS A 388 33.04 10.74 51.07
CA LYS A 388 32.06 9.73 51.48
C LYS A 388 31.17 10.31 52.57
N LEU A 389 29.87 9.97 52.57
CA LEU A 389 29.19 9.21 53.64
C LEU A 389 27.66 9.34 53.59
N ASN A 390 27.03 8.18 53.80
CA ASN A 390 25.72 7.92 54.39
C ASN A 390 24.46 7.96 53.50
N THR A 391 24.08 6.75 53.08
CA THR A 391 22.69 6.28 53.06
C THR A 391 22.09 6.29 54.48
N PRO A 392 20.76 6.41 54.59
CA PRO A 392 20.05 5.31 55.22
C PRO A 392 18.82 4.85 54.45
N ASP A 393 18.63 3.55 54.55
CA ASP A 393 17.52 2.73 54.08
C ASP A 393 16.37 2.79 55.10
N ILE A 394 15.13 3.07 54.68
CA ILE A 394 13.92 2.80 55.48
C ILE A 394 12.81 2.27 54.57
N SER A 395 12.47 1.01 54.80
CA SER A 395 11.36 0.28 54.24
C SER A 395 10.01 0.60 54.92
N LYS A 396 8.93 0.58 54.13
CA LYS A 396 7.50 0.27 54.43
C LYS A 396 6.70 1.26 55.31
N ALA A 397 5.64 1.86 54.74
CA ALA A 397 4.21 1.55 54.99
C ALA A 397 3.27 2.50 54.18
N PRO A 398 1.95 2.23 54.03
CA PRO A 398 1.14 2.57 52.85
C PRO A 398 0.14 3.73 53.05
N ARG A 399 -0.37 4.31 51.94
CA ARG A 399 -1.82 4.50 51.63
C ARG A 399 -2.10 5.49 50.48
N GLN A 400 -3.02 5.04 49.62
CA GLN A 400 -4.14 5.74 48.97
C GLN A 400 -3.93 6.93 48.02
N MET A 401 -4.32 6.65 46.76
CA MET A 401 -5.25 7.41 45.90
C MET A 401 -5.15 8.95 45.91
N VAL A 402 -4.54 9.49 44.85
CA VAL A 402 -5.02 10.71 44.21
C VAL A 402 -5.11 10.47 42.71
N ASN A 403 -6.35 10.51 42.24
CA ASN A 403 -6.79 10.40 40.87
C ASN A 403 -6.39 11.68 40.10
N ARG A 404 -5.59 11.58 39.03
CA ARG A 404 -5.38 12.69 38.09
C ARG A 404 -5.61 12.21 36.65
N ASN A 405 -6.77 12.63 36.14
CA ASN A 405 -7.20 12.59 34.75
C ASN A 405 -6.06 12.95 33.78
N ARG A 406 -5.78 12.04 32.83
CA ARG A 406 -5.25 12.39 31.51
C ARG A 406 -6.04 11.62 30.45
N GLY A 407 -6.56 12.40 29.50
CA GLY A 407 -7.54 11.98 28.51
C GLY A 407 -7.08 10.82 27.64
N ARG A 408 -7.92 9.79 27.60
CA ARG A 408 -7.92 8.76 26.54
C ARG A 408 -8.56 9.36 25.30
N CYS A 409 -7.81 9.46 24.20
CA CYS A 409 -8.42 9.37 22.87
C CYS A 409 -8.76 7.90 22.63
N GLN A 410 -10.04 7.57 22.74
CA GLN A 410 -10.59 6.28 22.31
C GLN A 410 -10.55 6.20 20.79
N LEU A 411 -9.70 5.32 20.24
CA LEU A 411 -9.91 4.76 18.91
C LEU A 411 -10.87 3.57 19.08
N ALA A 412 -12.14 3.82 18.78
CA ALA A 412 -13.15 2.79 18.62
C ALA A 412 -13.74 2.89 17.21
N ALA A 413 -13.53 1.85 16.41
CA ALA A 413 -14.36 1.46 15.27
C ALA A 413 -14.05 -0.03 15.01
N ASN A 414 -14.78 -0.95 15.63
CA ASN A 414 -16.00 -1.58 15.11
C ASN A 414 -15.77 -2.35 13.80
N PHE A 415 -15.31 -3.60 13.93
CA PHE A 415 -15.64 -4.65 12.97
C PHE A 415 -16.85 -5.42 13.52
N SER A 416 -18.03 -5.11 12.99
CA SER A 416 -19.22 -5.94 13.19
C SER A 416 -19.10 -7.15 12.27
N VAL A 417 -18.86 -8.31 12.85
CA VAL A 417 -19.11 -9.62 12.24
C VAL A 417 -20.61 -9.72 12.02
N LYS A 418 -21.05 -9.82 10.77
CA LYS A 418 -22.36 -10.39 10.42
C LYS A 418 -22.08 -11.79 9.89
N GLU A 419 -22.22 -12.77 10.77
CA GLU A 419 -22.50 -14.15 10.38
C GLU A 419 -24.02 -14.32 10.29
N CYS A 420 -24.42 -15.06 9.25
CA CYS A 420 -25.78 -15.49 8.99
C CYS A 420 -26.25 -16.52 10.02
N ASN A 421 -27.54 -16.45 10.36
CA ASN A 421 -28.43 -17.61 10.37
C ASN A 421 -29.76 -17.17 9.76
#